data_AF-A0A383C8V1-F1
#
_entry.id   AF-A0A383C8V1-F1
#
_cell.length_a   1.000
_cell.length_b   1.000
_cell.length_c   1.000
_cell.angle_alpha   90.00
_cell.angle_beta   90.00
_cell.angle_gamma   90.00
#
_symmetry.space_group_name_H-M   'P 1'
#
loop_
_entity.id
_entity.type
_entity.pdbx_description
1 polymer ?
#
loop_
_entity_poly.entity_id
_entity_poly.type
_entity_poly.pdbx_seq_one_letter_code
_entity_poly.pdbx_strand_id
1 'polypeptide(L)'
;MNVYNYAFFKIKCKNDSKMAIKYKIRLRDLKVEYLKEYIAPIFNFLKPKKKITNISELKNFIQRKSAWVSQETLYGYLKTRMGAKYILMFEDEIFLGSINKAKWNIFAVALQDLTFYCLSYLKNNSNTDYTLNAIEIYKEILNEEKNNKMPNDLVESSIKKFNERLEKIDWQKYYLNLPFNESAL
;
A
#
# COMPACT_ATOMS: atom_id res chain seq x y z
N MET A 1 -21.41 3.18 8.19
CA MET A 1 -20.06 2.60 8.35
C MET A 1 -19.53 2.22 6.97
N ASN A 2 -18.95 3.19 6.25
CA ASN A 2 -18.50 2.99 4.87
C ASN A 2 -17.08 2.41 4.86
N VAL A 3 -17.00 1.08 4.74
CA VAL A 3 -15.75 0.38 4.43
C VAL A 3 -15.38 0.79 3.01
N TYR A 4 -14.38 1.65 2.88
CA TYR A 4 -13.79 1.98 1.59
C TYR A 4 -13.27 0.67 0.97
N ASN A 5 -13.98 0.15 -0.02
CA ASN A 5 -13.55 -0.95 -0.87
C ASN A 5 -12.29 -0.49 -1.62
N TYR A 6 -11.12 -0.72 -1.02
CA TYR A 6 -9.87 -0.76 -1.77
C TYR A 6 -9.90 -2.07 -2.54
N ALA A 7 -10.22 -1.98 -3.84
CA ALA A 7 -10.33 -3.11 -4.76
C ALA A 7 -9.10 -4.04 -4.75
N PHE A 8 -7.97 -3.59 -4.20
CA PHE A 8 -6.75 -4.37 -4.03
C PHE A 8 -6.83 -5.53 -3.02
N PHE A 9 -7.61 -5.39 -1.94
CA PHE A 9 -7.63 -6.39 -0.87
C PHE A 9 -8.62 -7.54 -1.09
N LYS A 10 -9.35 -7.51 -2.21
CA LYS A 10 -10.42 -8.46 -2.50
C LYS A 10 -10.28 -9.12 -3.88
N ILE A 11 -9.08 -9.52 -4.27
CA ILE A 11 -8.97 -10.49 -5.37
C ILE A 11 -9.35 -11.87 -4.82
N LYS A 12 -10.62 -12.24 -4.97
CA LYS A 12 -11.09 -13.62 -4.83
C LYS A 12 -10.59 -14.38 -6.06
N CYS A 13 -9.60 -15.26 -5.89
CA CYS A 13 -9.33 -16.30 -6.88
C CYS A 13 -10.57 -17.18 -7.00
N LYS A 14 -11.08 -17.35 -8.22
CA LYS A 14 -12.11 -18.33 -8.54
C LYS A 14 -11.41 -19.43 -9.34
N ASN A 15 -11.39 -20.63 -8.78
CA ASN A 15 -10.77 -21.81 -9.36
C ASN A 15 -11.46 -22.29 -10.66
N ASP A 16 -10.66 -23.02 -11.42
CA ASP A 16 -10.96 -24.06 -12.41
C ASP A 16 -11.14 -23.66 -13.88
N SER A 17 -10.09 -23.95 -14.68
CA SER A 17 -10.06 -24.97 -15.76
C SER A 17 -9.05 -24.65 -16.88
N LYS A 18 -8.37 -25.69 -17.38
CA LYS A 18 -7.28 -25.70 -18.37
C LYS A 18 -7.63 -25.03 -19.71
N MET A 19 -6.69 -24.29 -20.32
CA MET A 19 -6.20 -24.51 -21.71
C MET A 19 -5.19 -23.45 -22.16
N ALA A 20 -4.15 -23.89 -22.87
CA ALA A 20 -3.24 -23.02 -23.63
C ALA A 20 -3.98 -22.40 -24.82
N ILE A 21 -4.10 -21.06 -24.86
CA ILE A 21 -4.66 -20.34 -26.02
C ILE A 21 -3.81 -19.11 -26.33
N LYS A 22 -3.45 -18.99 -27.61
CA LYS A 22 -2.70 -17.89 -28.21
C LYS A 22 -3.60 -16.64 -28.27
N TYR A 23 -3.48 -15.71 -27.31
CA TYR A 23 -4.40 -14.57 -27.22
C TYR A 23 -4.09 -13.44 -28.22
N LYS A 24 -5.02 -13.22 -29.16
CA LYS A 24 -5.13 -12.01 -29.99
C LYS A 24 -6.08 -11.05 -29.27
N ILE A 25 -5.54 -10.00 -28.65
CA ILE A 25 -6.29 -9.06 -27.80
C ILE A 25 -7.39 -8.37 -28.62
N ARG A 26 -8.65 -8.46 -28.17
CA ARG A 26 -9.76 -7.65 -28.68
C ARG A 26 -10.17 -6.68 -27.57
N LEU A 27 -10.44 -5.41 -27.91
CA LEU A 27 -10.93 -4.38 -26.96
C LEU A 27 -12.17 -4.81 -26.15
N ARG A 28 -12.90 -5.80 -26.64
CA ARG A 28 -14.08 -6.43 -26.03
C ARG A 28 -13.74 -7.29 -24.80
N ASP A 29 -12.48 -7.69 -24.63
CA ASP A 29 -12.02 -8.56 -23.54
C ASP A 29 -11.69 -7.75 -22.25
N LEU A 30 -11.63 -6.41 -22.34
CA LEU A 30 -11.60 -5.52 -21.19
C LEU A 30 -13.00 -5.48 -20.56
N LYS A 31 -13.24 -6.31 -19.54
CA LYS A 31 -14.56 -6.31 -18.86
C LYS A 31 -14.86 -4.91 -18.31
N VAL A 32 -16.06 -4.42 -18.61
CA VAL A 32 -16.60 -3.12 -18.14
C VAL A 32 -16.58 -3.01 -16.61
N GLU A 33 -16.64 -4.15 -15.91
CA GLU A 33 -16.53 -4.25 -14.46
C GLU A 33 -15.19 -3.72 -13.92
N TYR A 34 -14.08 -4.02 -14.60
CA TYR A 34 -12.77 -3.48 -14.23
C TYR A 34 -12.68 -1.96 -14.50
N LEU A 35 -13.35 -1.46 -15.55
CA LEU A 35 -13.35 -0.03 -15.90
C LEU A 35 -13.98 0.85 -14.80
N LYS A 36 -14.97 0.31 -14.08
CA LYS A 36 -15.67 1.01 -12.98
C LYS A 36 -14.72 1.32 -11.82
N GLU A 37 -13.76 0.44 -11.55
CA GLU A 37 -12.70 0.63 -10.55
C GLU A 37 -11.69 1.72 -10.94
N TYR A 38 -11.49 1.96 -12.24
CA TYR A 38 -10.64 3.05 -12.74
C TYR A 38 -11.34 4.42 -12.76
N ILE A 39 -12.67 4.46 -12.91
CA ILE A 39 -13.44 5.72 -12.99
C ILE A 39 -13.87 6.22 -11.60
N ALA A 40 -14.18 5.33 -10.66
CA ALA A 40 -14.58 5.70 -9.30
C ALA A 40 -13.60 6.63 -8.53
N PRO A 41 -12.26 6.51 -8.67
CA PRO A 41 -11.29 7.40 -8.04
C PRO A 41 -11.40 8.86 -8.49
N ILE A 42 -11.85 9.13 -9.73
CA ILE A 42 -11.98 10.48 -10.28
C ILE A 42 -13.02 11.28 -9.48
N PHE A 43 -14.12 10.65 -9.07
CA PHE A 43 -15.14 11.28 -8.23
C PHE A 43 -14.67 11.55 -6.79
N ASN A 44 -13.65 10.84 -6.31
CA ASN A 44 -13.06 11.10 -4.99
C ASN A 44 -12.10 12.30 -5.00
N PHE A 45 -11.56 12.69 -6.16
CA PHE A 45 -10.72 13.88 -6.29
C PHE A 45 -11.49 15.19 -6.02
N LEU A 46 -12.80 15.18 -6.26
CA LEU A 46 -13.69 16.33 -6.08
C LEU A 46 -14.19 16.51 -4.63
N LYS A 47 -13.91 15.58 -3.72
CA LYS A 47 -14.34 15.68 -2.31
C LYS A 47 -13.41 16.62 -1.52
N PRO A 48 -13.95 17.50 -0.66
CA PRO A 48 -13.13 18.37 0.16
C PRO A 48 -12.24 17.53 1.09
N LYS A 49 -10.96 17.91 1.18
CA LYS A 49 -10.00 17.23 2.04
C LYS A 49 -10.30 17.57 3.51
N LYS A 50 -10.71 16.57 4.28
CA LYS A 50 -10.88 16.70 5.74
C LYS A 50 -9.49 16.79 6.40
N LYS A 51 -9.34 17.68 7.39
CA LYS A 51 -8.16 17.72 8.26
C LYS A 51 -8.11 16.49 9.15
N ILE A 52 -6.91 15.97 9.41
CA ILE A 52 -6.66 14.88 10.38
C ILE A 52 -6.65 15.52 11.76
N THR A 53 -7.54 15.09 12.66
CA THR A 53 -7.68 15.72 13.99
C THR A 53 -7.28 14.82 15.16
N ASN A 54 -7.09 13.52 14.93
CA ASN A 54 -6.80 12.55 15.97
C ASN A 54 -5.94 11.38 15.46
N ILE A 55 -5.40 10.59 16.39
CA ILE A 55 -4.51 9.46 16.10
C ILE A 55 -5.16 8.38 15.23
N SER A 56 -6.47 8.13 15.39
CA SER A 56 -7.20 7.13 14.59
C SER A 56 -7.31 7.57 13.12
N GLU A 57 -7.62 8.84 12.88
CA GLU A 57 -7.61 9.42 11.54
C GLU A 57 -6.21 9.43 10.93
N LEU A 58 -5.17 9.69 11.73
CA LEU A 58 -3.77 9.62 11.30
C LEU A 58 -3.37 8.20 10.88
N LYS A 59 -3.71 7.20 11.70
CA LYS A 59 -3.49 5.77 11.38
C LYS A 59 -4.15 5.40 10.06
N ASN A 60 -5.42 5.77 9.89
CA ASN A 60 -6.16 5.52 8.66
C ASN A 60 -5.52 6.22 7.45
N PHE A 61 -5.05 7.46 7.61
CA PHE A 61 -4.34 8.19 6.56
C PHE A 61 -3.05 7.47 6.15
N ILE A 62 -2.21 7.12 7.12
CA ILE A 62 -0.93 6.42 6.92
C ILE A 62 -1.16 5.10 6.18
N GLN A 63 -2.07 4.24 6.66
CA GLN A 63 -2.39 2.95 6.03
C GLN A 63 -2.83 3.13 4.57
N ARG A 64 -3.80 4.01 4.33
CA ARG A 64 -4.36 4.24 2.99
C ARG A 64 -3.34 4.79 2.01
N LYS A 65 -2.52 5.73 2.45
CA LYS A 65 -1.49 6.34 1.60
C LYS A 65 -0.36 5.37 1.32
N SER A 66 0.03 4.55 2.28
CA SER A 66 1.01 3.47 2.08
C SER A 66 0.50 2.42 1.09
N ALA A 67 -0.76 2.02 1.20
CA ALA A 67 -1.41 1.12 0.24
C ALA A 67 -1.44 1.71 -1.17
N TRP A 68 -1.81 3.00 -1.28
CA TRP A 68 -1.83 3.70 -2.57
C TRP A 68 -0.43 3.79 -3.21
N VAL A 69 0.59 4.22 -2.46
CA VAL A 69 1.99 4.27 -2.95
C VAL A 69 2.44 2.89 -3.40
N SER A 70 2.12 1.85 -2.65
CA SER A 70 2.49 0.47 -3.01
C SER A 70 1.85 0.01 -4.31
N GLN A 71 0.58 0.36 -4.51
CA GLN A 71 -0.17 0.05 -5.72
C GLN A 71 0.43 0.78 -6.94
N GLU A 72 0.64 2.10 -6.84
CA GLU A 72 1.22 2.89 -7.93
C GLU A 72 2.64 2.42 -8.26
N THR A 73 3.43 2.07 -7.26
CA THR A 73 4.79 1.55 -7.45
C THR A 73 4.78 0.22 -8.19
N LEU A 74 4.00 -0.75 -7.69
CA LEU A 74 3.95 -2.09 -8.26
C LEU A 74 3.39 -2.08 -9.68
N TYR A 75 2.29 -1.36 -9.91
CA TYR A 75 1.68 -1.31 -11.24
C TYR A 75 2.37 -0.37 -12.21
N GLY A 76 2.96 0.72 -11.74
CA GLY A 76 3.85 1.55 -12.55
C GLY A 76 5.01 0.71 -13.09
N TYR A 77 5.62 -0.12 -12.25
CA TYR A 77 6.68 -1.03 -12.66
C TYR A 77 6.20 -2.07 -13.69
N LEU A 78 5.12 -2.80 -13.39
CA LEU A 78 4.59 -3.83 -14.29
C LEU A 78 4.17 -3.25 -15.65
N LYS A 79 3.48 -2.11 -15.65
CA LYS A 79 3.07 -1.40 -16.86
C LYS A 79 4.29 -0.97 -17.69
N THR A 80 5.34 -0.48 -17.05
CA THR A 80 6.57 -0.07 -17.75
C THR A 80 7.28 -1.26 -18.40
N ARG A 81 7.37 -2.39 -17.70
CA ARG A 81 8.10 -3.57 -18.19
C ARG A 81 7.33 -4.42 -19.20
N MET A 82 6.01 -4.50 -19.07
CA MET A 82 5.18 -5.44 -19.84
C MET A 82 4.14 -4.74 -20.73
N GLY A 83 4.08 -3.41 -20.68
CA GLY A 83 3.00 -2.65 -21.32
C GLY A 83 1.64 -3.05 -20.75
N ALA A 84 0.55 -2.87 -21.49
CA ALA A 84 -0.79 -3.28 -21.04
C ALA A 84 -0.96 -4.81 -20.88
N LYS A 85 0.01 -5.62 -21.29
CA LYS A 85 -0.08 -7.09 -21.26
C LYS A 85 0.01 -7.68 -19.86
N TYR A 86 0.52 -6.96 -18.85
CA TYR A 86 0.57 -7.48 -17.47
C TYR A 86 -0.81 -7.87 -16.94
N ILE A 87 -1.88 -7.24 -17.46
CA ILE A 87 -3.27 -7.54 -17.08
C ILE A 87 -3.64 -8.98 -17.41
N LEU A 88 -3.09 -9.53 -18.50
CA LEU A 88 -3.38 -10.91 -18.91
C LEU A 88 -2.70 -11.94 -18.01
N MET A 89 -1.65 -11.54 -17.29
CA MET A 89 -0.86 -12.44 -16.45
C MET A 89 -1.49 -12.65 -15.07
N PHE A 90 -2.56 -11.92 -14.71
CA PHE A 90 -3.25 -12.13 -13.43
C PHE A 90 -3.97 -13.49 -13.33
N GLU A 91 -4.15 -14.19 -14.46
CA GLU A 91 -4.67 -15.56 -14.48
C GLU A 91 -3.57 -16.61 -14.20
N ASP A 92 -2.29 -16.22 -14.23
CA ASP A 92 -1.16 -17.09 -13.90
C ASP A 92 -0.89 -17.07 -12.38
N GLU A 93 -0.99 -18.24 -11.74
CA GLU A 93 -0.87 -18.37 -10.29
C GLU A 93 0.54 -18.03 -9.77
N ILE A 94 1.59 -18.37 -10.52
CA ILE A 94 2.99 -18.12 -10.14
C ILE A 94 3.27 -16.62 -10.19
N PHE A 95 2.79 -15.96 -11.24
CA PHE A 95 2.88 -14.52 -11.39
C PHE A 95 2.08 -13.79 -10.30
N LEU A 96 0.86 -14.23 -10.02
CA LEU A 96 0.02 -13.66 -8.95
C LEU A 96 0.65 -13.84 -7.57
N GLY A 97 1.27 -15.00 -7.31
CA GLY A 97 2.06 -15.24 -6.09
C GLY A 97 3.21 -14.24 -5.94
N SER A 98 3.94 -13.99 -7.03
CA SER A 98 5.05 -13.03 -7.07
C SER A 98 4.57 -11.59 -6.84
N ILE A 99 3.45 -11.20 -7.46
CA ILE A 99 2.81 -9.89 -7.25
C ILE A 99 2.40 -9.72 -5.80
N ASN A 100 1.76 -10.73 -5.19
CA ASN A 100 1.34 -10.65 -3.80
C ASN A 100 2.52 -10.53 -2.84
N LYS A 101 3.61 -11.24 -3.09
CA LYS A 101 4.83 -11.10 -2.30
C LYS A 101 5.42 -9.70 -2.43
N ALA A 102 5.56 -9.19 -3.65
CA ALA A 102 6.08 -7.84 -3.90
C ALA A 102 5.21 -6.76 -3.26
N LYS A 103 3.88 -6.84 -3.44
CA LYS A 103 2.87 -5.95 -2.84
C LYS A 103 3.11 -5.77 -1.35
N TRP A 104 3.21 -6.86 -0.60
CA TRP A 104 3.32 -6.78 0.85
C TRP A 104 4.67 -6.24 1.31
N ASN A 105 5.76 -6.56 0.60
CA ASN A 105 7.07 -6.02 0.91
C ASN A 105 7.11 -4.50 0.67
N ILE A 106 6.60 -4.03 -0.46
CA ILE A 106 6.51 -2.59 -0.76
C ILE A 106 5.62 -1.89 0.28
N PHE A 107 4.48 -2.50 0.63
CA PHE A 107 3.56 -1.95 1.63
C PHE A 107 4.21 -1.78 3.00
N ALA A 108 4.90 -2.80 3.51
CA ALA A 108 5.55 -2.74 4.82
C ALA A 108 6.59 -1.61 4.90
N VAL A 109 7.35 -1.40 3.82
CA VAL A 109 8.36 -0.35 3.69
C VAL A 109 7.72 1.03 3.59
N ALA A 110 6.74 1.20 2.68
CA ALA A 110 6.02 2.47 2.52
C ALA A 110 5.30 2.88 3.82
N LEU A 111 4.75 1.90 4.55
CA LEU A 111 4.10 2.11 5.83
C LEU A 111 5.06 2.61 6.90
N GLN A 112 6.25 2.03 6.96
CA GLN A 112 7.30 2.43 7.89
C GLN A 112 7.74 3.87 7.62
N ASP A 113 8.09 4.18 6.37
CA ASP A 113 8.58 5.51 6.01
C ASP A 113 7.53 6.59 6.24
N LEU A 114 6.29 6.32 5.85
CA LEU A 114 5.21 7.29 6.01
C LEU A 114 4.87 7.50 7.48
N THR A 115 4.95 6.46 8.32
CA THR A 115 4.79 6.58 9.77
C THR A 115 5.84 7.53 10.33
N PHE A 116 7.12 7.32 10.01
CA PHE A 116 8.21 8.18 10.50
C PHE A 116 8.09 9.62 10.00
N TYR A 117 7.79 9.80 8.72
CA TYR A 117 7.59 11.12 8.13
C TYR A 117 6.45 11.88 8.80
N CYS A 118 5.27 11.27 8.91
CA CYS A 118 4.08 11.92 9.48
C CYS A 118 4.29 12.31 10.94
N LEU A 119 4.88 11.44 11.75
CA LEU A 119 5.09 11.70 13.17
C LEU A 119 6.15 12.78 13.41
N SER A 120 7.25 12.75 12.65
CA SER A 120 8.24 13.83 12.67
C SER A 120 7.64 15.16 12.21
N TYR A 121 6.86 15.15 11.12
CA TYR A 121 6.20 16.37 10.64
C TYR A 121 5.26 16.96 11.68
N LEU A 122 4.40 16.14 12.30
CA LEU A 122 3.44 16.59 13.31
C LEU A 122 4.13 17.15 14.56
N LYS A 123 5.17 16.48 15.07
CA LYS A 123 5.93 16.96 16.24
C LYS A 123 6.47 18.39 16.05
N ASN A 124 6.88 18.74 14.83
CA ASN A 124 7.55 20.02 14.55
C ASN A 124 6.63 21.09 13.97
N ASN A 125 5.48 20.71 13.38
CA ASN A 125 4.58 21.63 12.68
C ASN A 125 3.18 21.70 13.30
N SER A 126 2.95 20.99 14.42
CA SER A 126 1.68 21.00 15.15
C SER A 126 1.92 20.90 16.66
N ASN A 127 0.89 21.16 17.45
CA ASN A 127 0.95 21.01 18.91
C ASN A 127 0.76 19.56 19.38
N THR A 128 0.95 18.58 18.49
CA THR A 128 0.65 17.17 18.73
C THR A 128 1.90 16.32 18.58
N ASP A 129 2.25 15.59 19.63
CA ASP A 129 3.35 14.62 19.61
C ASP A 129 2.81 13.19 19.76
N TYR A 130 2.96 12.39 18.71
CA TYR A 130 2.60 10.98 18.68
C TYR A 130 3.83 10.08 18.44
N THR A 131 5.04 10.61 18.63
CA THR A 131 6.28 9.85 18.35
C THR A 131 6.42 8.60 19.22
N LEU A 132 5.92 8.63 20.46
CA LEU A 132 5.89 7.46 21.35
C LEU A 132 4.93 6.36 20.85
N ASN A 133 3.92 6.69 20.04
CA ASN A 133 2.98 5.73 19.47
C ASN A 133 3.46 5.12 18.15
N ALA A 134 4.67 5.47 17.65
CA ALA A 134 5.14 5.08 16.33
C ALA A 134 5.06 3.56 16.08
N ILE A 135 5.58 2.78 17.04
CA ILE A 135 5.60 1.31 16.94
C ILE A 135 4.20 0.70 17.06
N GLU A 136 3.32 1.31 17.86
CA GLU A 136 1.94 0.86 18.07
C GLU A 136 1.13 1.08 16.79
N ILE A 137 1.18 2.28 16.21
CA ILE A 137 0.53 2.61 14.93
C ILE A 137 0.96 1.62 13.85
N TYR A 138 2.26 1.36 13.74
CA TYR A 138 2.80 0.43 12.75
C TYR A 138 2.28 -1.00 12.95
N LYS A 139 2.35 -1.51 14.19
CA LYS A 139 1.91 -2.86 14.55
C LYS A 139 0.41 -3.05 14.35
N GLU A 140 -0.41 -2.09 14.74
CA GLU A 140 -1.86 -2.15 14.56
C GLU A 140 -2.22 -2.29 13.08
N ILE A 141 -1.65 -1.44 12.23
CA ILE A 141 -1.90 -1.50 10.79
C ILE A 141 -1.47 -2.86 10.22
N LEU A 142 -0.26 -3.33 10.53
CA LEU A 142 0.20 -4.65 10.05
C LEU A 142 -0.69 -5.80 10.53
N ASN A 143 -1.19 -5.73 11.77
CA ASN A 143 -2.11 -6.74 12.29
C ASN A 143 -3.47 -6.70 11.61
N GLU A 144 -4.00 -5.51 11.30
CA GLU A 144 -5.22 -5.37 10.49
C GLU A 144 -5.05 -6.02 9.10
N GLU A 145 -3.87 -5.88 8.48
CA GLU A 145 -3.56 -6.45 7.17
C GLU A 145 -3.37 -7.97 7.16
N LYS A 146 -3.21 -8.62 8.31
CA LYS A 146 -3.26 -10.10 8.40
C LYS A 146 -4.61 -10.63 7.92
N ASN A 147 -5.71 -9.91 8.22
CA ASN A 147 -7.05 -10.24 7.72
C ASN A 147 -7.14 -10.19 6.19
N ASN A 148 -6.24 -9.44 5.56
CA ASN A 148 -6.11 -9.29 4.13
C ASN A 148 -5.08 -10.24 3.50
N LYS A 149 -4.62 -11.26 4.26
CA LYS A 149 -3.61 -12.26 3.86
C LYS A 149 -2.19 -11.74 3.79
N MET A 150 -1.82 -10.77 4.63
CA MET A 150 -0.41 -10.46 4.84
C MET A 150 0.29 -11.64 5.54
N PRO A 151 1.44 -12.13 5.03
CA PRO A 151 2.17 -13.22 5.67
C PRO A 151 2.70 -12.86 7.06
N ASN A 152 2.57 -13.76 8.04
CA ASN A 152 2.99 -13.52 9.43
C ASN A 152 4.50 -13.31 9.56
N ASP A 153 5.30 -14.10 8.84
CA ASP A 153 6.75 -13.98 8.76
C ASP A 153 7.20 -12.59 8.26
N LEU A 154 6.45 -12.05 7.29
CA LEU A 154 6.70 -10.70 6.80
C LEU A 154 6.32 -9.65 7.85
N VAL A 155 5.22 -9.83 8.59
CA VAL A 155 4.85 -8.92 9.69
C VAL A 155 5.95 -8.88 10.76
N GLU A 156 6.42 -10.04 11.21
CA GLU A 156 7.46 -10.15 12.23
C GLU A 156 8.78 -9.49 11.80
N SER A 157 9.24 -9.82 10.59
CA SER A 157 10.46 -9.23 10.03
C SER A 157 10.33 -7.73 9.79
N SER A 158 9.15 -7.24 9.43
CA SER A 158 8.88 -5.80 9.24
C SER A 158 8.90 -5.04 10.56
N ILE A 159 8.33 -5.59 11.62
CA ILE A 159 8.39 -5.01 12.98
C ILE A 159 9.83 -4.92 13.46
N LYS A 160 10.66 -5.95 13.21
CA LYS A 160 12.07 -5.93 13.57
C LYS A 160 12.81 -4.78 12.89
N LYS A 161 12.68 -4.67 11.55
CA LYS A 161 13.29 -3.58 10.76
C LYS A 161 12.82 -2.19 11.19
N PHE A 162 11.54 -2.07 11.55
CA PHE A 162 10.99 -0.82 12.04
C PHE A 162 11.68 -0.38 13.34
N ASN A 163 11.87 -1.29 14.29
CA ASN A 163 12.56 -0.95 15.54
C ASN A 163 14.02 -0.57 15.31
N GLU A 164 14.73 -1.28 14.42
CA GLU A 164 16.13 -0.96 14.07
C GLU A 164 16.28 0.45 13.47
N ARG A 165 15.28 0.93 12.73
CA ARG A 165 15.25 2.32 12.21
C ARG A 165 14.77 3.32 13.25
N LEU A 166 13.80 2.94 14.08
CA LEU A 166 13.25 3.78 15.15
C LEU A 166 14.35 4.30 16.09
N GLU A 167 15.34 3.48 16.41
CA GLU A 167 16.48 3.84 17.26
C GLU A 167 17.37 4.95 16.66
N LYS A 168 17.34 5.14 15.33
CA LYS A 168 18.23 6.06 14.61
C LYS A 168 17.55 7.37 14.22
N ILE A 169 16.26 7.51 14.49
CA ILE A 169 15.46 8.64 14.02
C ILE A 169 15.65 9.87 14.90
N ASP A 170 16.11 10.95 14.28
CA ASP A 170 15.99 12.30 14.84
C ASP A 170 14.61 12.88 14.49
N TRP A 171 13.66 12.75 15.42
CA TRP A 171 12.30 13.23 15.23
C TRP A 171 12.18 14.73 14.95
N GLN A 172 13.16 15.56 15.35
CA GLN A 172 13.13 17.01 15.11
C GLN A 172 13.42 17.35 13.65
N LYS A 173 14.23 16.53 12.96
CA LYS A 173 14.74 16.84 11.61
C LYS A 173 14.35 15.82 10.55
N TYR A 174 13.82 14.65 10.92
CA TYR A 174 13.55 13.57 9.98
C TYR A 174 12.69 14.00 8.79
N TYR A 175 11.62 14.78 9.03
CA TYR A 175 10.76 15.28 7.95
C TYR A 175 11.43 16.26 6.97
N LEU A 176 12.52 16.94 7.39
CA LEU A 176 13.28 17.89 6.55
C LEU A 176 14.43 17.24 5.77
N ASN A 177 14.91 16.09 6.25
CA ASN A 177 16.02 15.37 5.63
C ASN A 177 15.54 14.61 4.38
N LEU A 178 16.08 13.40 4.14
CA LEU A 178 15.64 12.52 3.08
C LEU A 178 14.88 11.30 3.66
N PRO A 179 13.64 11.48 4.18
CA PRO A 179 12.90 10.49 4.97
C PRO A 179 12.55 9.20 4.23
N PHE A 180 12.72 9.17 2.90
CA PHE A 180 12.41 8.04 2.04
C PHE A 180 13.66 7.44 1.36
N ASN A 181 14.86 7.97 1.63
CA ASN A 181 16.06 7.59 0.88
C ASN A 181 16.50 6.14 1.11
N GLU A 182 16.38 5.66 2.35
CA GLU A 182 16.73 4.28 2.72
C GLU A 182 15.88 3.25 1.98
N SER A 183 14.71 3.64 1.49
CA SER A 183 13.77 2.77 0.78
C SER A 183 13.79 2.99 -0.74
N ALA A 184 14.48 4.02 -1.21
CA ALA A 184 14.60 4.37 -2.63
C ALA A 184 15.81 3.69 -3.31
N LEU A 185 16.75 3.18 -2.51
CA LEU A 185 17.99 2.51 -2.92
C LEU A 185 17.83 0.98 -2.88
#